data_AF-A0A971GC38-F1
#
_entry.id   AF-A0A971GC38-F1
#
_cell.length_a   1.000
_cell.length_b   1.000
_cell.length_c   1.000
_cell.angle_alpha   90.00
_cell.angle_beta   90.00
_cell.angle_gamma   90.00
#
_symmetry.space_group_name_H-M   'P 1'
#
loop_
_entity.id
_entity.type
_entity.pdbx_description
1 polymer ?
#
loop_
_entity_poly.entity_id
_entity_poly.type
_entity_poly.pdbx_seq_one_letter_code
_entity_poly.pdbx_strand_id
1 'polypeptide(L)' 'GLLRRFVGMLTDSRSFLSYTRHEYFRRILCNLIGRWAEDGEVPMDIEILGAMVQEICYYNAKNYFGF' A
#
# COMPACT_ATOMS: atom_id res chain seq x y z
N GLY A 1 9.20 -1.48 -13.00
CA GLY A 1 8.72 -2.37 -11.92
C GLY A 1 7.20 -2.43 -11.94
N LEU A 2 6.57 -3.25 -11.10
CA LEU A 2 5.09 -3.32 -10.96
C LEU A 2 4.69 -2.96 -9.53
N LEU A 3 4.12 -1.77 -9.34
CA LEU A 3 3.74 -1.27 -8.01
C LEU A 3 2.76 -2.21 -7.31
N ARG A 4 1.80 -2.78 -8.04
CA ARG A 4 0.82 -3.73 -7.51
C ARG A 4 1.45 -4.96 -6.83
N ARG A 5 2.66 -5.37 -7.24
CA ARG A 5 3.39 -6.50 -6.64
C ARG A 5 4.34 -6.08 -5.51
N PHE A 6 4.32 -4.83 -5.09
CA PHE A 6 5.17 -4.34 -4.02
C PHE A 6 4.79 -5.00 -2.69
N VAL A 7 5.79 -5.52 -1.99
CA VAL A 7 5.62 -6.29 -0.74
C VAL A 7 5.13 -5.41 0.41
N GLY A 8 5.34 -4.09 0.35
CA GLY A 8 4.81 -3.14 1.32
C GLY A 8 5.89 -2.51 2.20
N MET A 9 5.49 -2.10 3.41
CA MET A 9 6.33 -1.34 4.35
C MET A 9 6.75 -2.19 5.54
N LEU A 10 7.90 -1.85 6.14
CA LEU A 10 8.35 -2.37 7.44
C LEU A 10 8.78 -1.21 8.35
N THR A 11 8.65 -1.35 9.67
CA THR A 11 9.02 -0.27 10.60
C THR A 11 10.52 -0.10 10.75
N ASP A 12 11.29 -1.18 10.59
CA ASP A 12 12.71 -1.30 10.93
C ASP A 12 13.07 -0.63 12.26
N SER A 13 12.25 -0.88 13.28
CA SER A 13 12.35 -0.19 14.55
C SER A 13 12.22 -1.16 15.71
N ARG A 14 12.95 -0.85 16.78
CA ARG A 14 12.87 -1.57 18.06
C ARG A 14 11.78 -1.01 18.99
N SER A 15 11.12 0.08 18.59
CA SER A 15 10.08 0.75 19.40
C SER A 15 8.69 0.19 19.08
N PHE A 16 7.94 -0.18 20.12
CA PHE A 16 6.53 -0.57 19.98
C PHE A 16 5.63 0.54 19.42
N LEU A 17 6.01 1.81 19.59
CA LEU A 17 5.24 2.94 19.07
C LEU A 17 5.48 3.20 17.57
N SER A 18 6.37 2.44 16.94
CA SER A 18 6.74 2.64 15.54
C SER A 18 5.68 2.21 14.53
N TYR A 19 4.63 1.47 14.94
CA TYR A 19 3.58 1.02 14.03
C TYR A 19 2.79 2.16 13.37
N THR A 20 2.79 3.36 13.96
CA THR A 20 2.24 4.58 13.32
C THR A 20 2.95 4.93 12.00
N ARG A 21 4.18 4.44 11.78
CA ARG A 21 4.87 4.54 10.47
C ARG A 21 4.12 3.82 9.35
N HIS A 22 3.42 2.72 9.66
CA HIS A 22 2.58 2.04 8.68
C HIS A 22 1.37 2.89 8.31
N GLU A 23 0.75 3.58 9.28
CA GLU A 23 -0.33 4.51 8.98
C GLU A 23 0.15 5.65 8.07
N TYR A 24 1.32 6.24 8.38
CA TYR A 24 1.92 7.29 7.55
C TYR A 24 2.16 6.81 6.11
N PHE A 25 2.76 5.63 5.94
CA PHE A 25 2.93 4.99 4.63
C PHE A 25 1.60 4.80 3.89
N ARG A 26 0.58 4.25 4.56
CA ARG A 26 -0.74 4.01 3.97
C ARG A 26 -1.40 5.30 3.49
N ARG A 27 -1.31 6.39 4.27
CA ARG A 27 -1.83 7.70 3.88
C ARG A 27 -1.15 8.24 2.62
N ILE A 28 0.18 8.13 2.55
CA ILE A 28 0.94 8.55 1.35
C ILE A 28 0.54 7.69 0.14
N LEU A 29 0.47 6.37 0.30
CA LEU A 29 0.10 5.44 -0.77
C LEU A 29 -1.31 5.74 -1.31
N CYS A 30 -2.31 5.88 -0.43
CA CYS A 30 -3.67 6.19 -0.83
C CYS A 30 -3.77 7.57 -1.51
N ASN A 31 -3.04 8.58 -1.01
CA ASN A 31 -3.02 9.91 -1.64
C ASN A 31 -2.36 9.87 -3.04
N LEU A 32 -1.30 9.09 -3.22
CA LEU A 32 -0.67 8.90 -4.53
C LEU A 32 -1.63 8.25 -5.53
N ILE A 33 -2.25 7.13 -5.14
CA ILE A 33 -3.18 6.39 -6.01
C ILE A 33 -4.43 7.22 -6.29
N GLY A 34 -4.95 7.92 -5.28
CA GLY A 34 -6.12 8.80 -5.42
C GLY A 34 -5.88 9.91 -6.43
N ARG A 35 -4.71 10.56 -6.37
CA ARG A 35 -4.33 11.59 -7.36
C ARG A 35 -4.25 11.04 -8.77
N TRP A 36 -3.63 9.88 -8.98
CA TRP A 36 -3.61 9.26 -10.31
C TRP A 36 -5.01 8.98 -10.85
N ALA A 37 -5.95 8.61 -9.98
CA ALA A 37 -7.33 8.38 -10.37
C ALA A 37 -8.07 9.70 -10.68
N GLU A 38 -7.85 10.75 -9.88
CA GLU A 38 -8.41 12.09 -10.09
C GLU A 38 -7.87 12.76 -11.37
N ASP A 39 -6.58 12.59 -11.65
CA ASP A 39 -5.88 13.12 -12.82
C ASP A 39 -6.17 12.31 -14.10
N GLY A 40 -6.87 11.18 -13.99
CA GLY A 40 -7.20 10.29 -15.10
C GLY A 40 -6.03 9.47 -15.64
N GLU A 41 -4.93 9.37 -14.89
CA GLU A 41 -3.78 8.53 -15.24
C GLU A 41 -4.08 7.03 -15.06
N VAL A 42 -5.00 6.70 -14.15
CA VAL A 42 -5.54 5.36 -13.96
C VAL A 42 -7.07 5.39 -13.91
N PRO A 43 -7.77 4.30 -14.27
CA PRO A 43 -9.22 4.23 -14.13
C PRO A 43 -9.65 4.46 -12.67
N MET A 44 -10.69 5.29 -12.48
CA MET A 44 -11.37 5.48 -11.20
C MET A 44 -12.23 4.26 -10.86
N ASP A 45 -11.59 3.13 -10.62
CA ASP A 45 -12.21 1.86 -10.23
C ASP A 45 -11.82 1.55 -8.77
N ILE A 46 -12.75 1.84 -7.86
CA ILE A 46 -12.52 1.69 -6.41
C ILE A 46 -12.26 0.22 -6.04
N GLU A 47 -12.82 -0.74 -6.76
CA GLU A 47 -12.64 -2.16 -6.47
C GLU A 47 -11.20 -2.57 -6.81
N ILE A 48 -10.70 -2.19 -7.99
CA ILE A 48 -9.34 -2.49 -8.42
C ILE A 48 -8.32 -1.73 -7.57
N LEU A 49 -8.53 -0.43 -7.37
CA LEU A 49 -7.59 0.41 -6.61
C LEU A 49 -7.58 0.01 -5.13
N GLY A 50 -8.75 -0.28 -4.56
CA GLY A 50 -8.89 -0.78 -3.19
C GLY A 50 -8.20 -2.14 -3.01
N ALA A 51 -8.37 -3.07 -3.95
CA ALA A 51 -7.65 -4.35 -3.94
C ALA A 51 -6.14 -4.14 -4.00
N MET A 52 -5.64 -3.26 -4.87
CA MET A 52 -4.21 -2.94 -4.96
C MET A 52 -3.67 -2.36 -3.64
N VAL A 53 -4.42 -1.47 -2.98
CA VAL A 53 -4.02 -0.92 -1.68
C VAL A 53 -3.95 -2.04 -0.63
N GLN A 54 -4.93 -2.92 -0.56
CA GLN A 54 -4.94 -4.05 0.38
C GLN A 54 -3.80 -5.03 0.11
N GLU A 55 -3.52 -5.33 -1.17
CA GLU A 55 -2.40 -6.14 -1.60
C GLU A 55 -1.07 -5.56 -1.09
N ILE A 56 -0.81 -4.27 -1.34
CA ILE A 56 0.43 -3.61 -0.91
C ILE A 56 0.51 -3.47 0.62
N CYS A 57 -0.62 -3.27 1.30
CA CYS A 57 -0.65 -3.05 2.75
C CYS A 57 -0.50 -4.34 3.57
N TYR A 58 -0.77 -5.51 2.98
CA TYR A 58 -0.76 -6.76 3.72
C TYR A 58 -0.58 -8.01 2.85
N TYR A 59 -1.46 -8.25 1.87
CA TYR A 59 -1.54 -9.58 1.23
C TYR A 59 -0.28 -9.94 0.43
N ASN A 60 0.41 -8.97 -0.16
CA ASN A 60 1.66 -9.22 -0.88
C ASN A 60 2.75 -9.72 0.06
N ALA A 61 2.95 -9.07 1.22
CA ALA A 61 3.89 -9.56 2.23
C ALA A 61 3.51 -10.95 2.74
N LYS A 62 2.23 -11.16 3.04
CA LYS A 62 1.70 -12.45 3.47
C LYS A 62 2.05 -13.57 2.49
N ASN A 63 1.71 -13.37 1.22
CA ASN A 63 1.93 -14.36 0.17
C ASN A 63 3.42 -14.53 -0.14
N TYR A 64 4.21 -13.47 -0.08
CA TYR A 64 5.65 -13.50 -0.39
C TYR A 64 6.46 -14.27 0.68
N PHE A 65 6.12 -14.10 1.96
CA PHE A 65 6.84 -14.73 3.07
C PHE A 65 6.17 -16.02 3.59
N GLY A 66 4.96 -16.34 3.14
CA GLY A 66 4.29 -17.61 3.43
C GLY A 66 3.72 -17.73 4.84
N PHE A 67 3.17 -16.64 5.40
CA PHE A 67 2.49 -16.64 6.71
C PHE A 67 0.95 -16.50 6.59
#